data_AF-A0A2S5UXH1-F1
#
_entry.id   AF-A0A2S5UXH1-F1
#
_cell.length_a   1.000
_cell.length_b   1.000
_cell.length_c   1.000
_cell.angle_alpha   90.00
_cell.angle_beta   90.00
_cell.angle_gamma   90.00
#
_symmetry.space_group_name_H-M   'P 1'
#
loop_
_entity.id
_entity.type
_entity.pdbx_description
1 polymer ?
#
loop_
_entity_poly.entity_id
_entity_poly.type
_entity_poly.pdbx_seq_one_letter_code
_entity_poly.pdbx_strand_id
1 'polypeptide(L)'
;MVILIDPPVWPAHGTTFSHLVSDSAVDELHEFAARAGIRSRAFDVDHYDVPAEQYEALVALGAEPVSGSALVRRLVAGGVRVPARDRPKRARLTLQRRWDELGLGNDRQSAADALRDDLLDAWSAPSRHYHDATHLLSVLDAIDTMRLRAAELSAPLSERELLTARLAAWFHDAVYEGAAGDDERASAALAVKRLGALGCDADLVGDVERLVLATINHEVQQGDAAGEILMDADLAVLARAEDGYARYVALVRRDYAHVPDEHWRVGRASVLRALLRSPRLFVSPAAPEEWEPRARRNLERELTGLEASTS
;
A
#
# COMPACT_ATOMS: atom_id res chain seq x y z
N MET A 1 13.98 -21.82 6.55
CA MET A 1 15.10 -20.89 6.46
C MET A 1 16.08 -21.45 5.48
N VAL A 2 15.77 -21.20 4.21
CA VAL A 2 16.49 -21.72 3.07
C VAL A 2 16.40 -20.67 1.96
N ILE A 3 17.55 -20.36 1.36
CA ILE A 3 17.58 -19.61 0.10
C ILE A 3 17.22 -20.59 -1.02
N LEU A 4 16.15 -20.30 -1.75
CA LEU A 4 15.63 -21.15 -2.81
C LEU A 4 15.99 -20.56 -4.17
N ILE A 5 16.30 -21.42 -5.14
CA ILE A 5 16.55 -21.02 -6.52
C ILE A 5 15.77 -21.91 -7.50
N ASP A 6 15.08 -21.33 -8.47
CA ASP A 6 14.46 -22.10 -9.56
C ASP A 6 15.41 -22.29 -10.76
N PRO A 7 15.23 -23.33 -11.60
CA PRO A 7 16.04 -23.50 -12.80
C PRO A 7 15.94 -22.29 -13.74
N PRO A 8 17.01 -21.94 -14.46
CA PRO A 8 17.03 -20.75 -15.29
C PRO A 8 16.21 -20.96 -16.58
N VAL A 9 14.91 -20.69 -16.49
CA VAL A 9 13.93 -20.92 -17.57
C VAL A 9 13.35 -19.65 -18.16
N TRP A 10 13.59 -18.48 -17.55
CA TRP A 10 12.98 -17.21 -17.96
C TRP A 10 13.85 -16.45 -18.98
N PRO A 11 13.46 -16.34 -20.25
CA PRO A 11 14.31 -15.72 -21.27
C PRO A 11 14.28 -14.18 -21.19
N ALA A 12 15.44 -13.55 -21.03
CA ALA A 12 15.61 -12.10 -21.12
C ALA A 12 17.06 -11.75 -21.47
N HIS A 13 17.30 -10.57 -22.06
CA HIS A 13 18.66 -10.04 -22.30
C HIS A 13 19.68 -11.01 -22.94
N GLY A 14 19.22 -11.93 -23.79
CA GLY A 14 20.07 -12.91 -24.47
C GLY A 14 20.51 -14.12 -23.61
N THR A 15 19.91 -14.32 -22.44
CA THR A 15 20.14 -15.48 -21.56
C THR A 15 18.82 -15.94 -20.91
N THR A 16 18.88 -16.97 -20.07
CA THR A 16 17.78 -17.33 -19.17
C THR A 16 18.10 -16.95 -17.73
N PHE A 17 17.07 -16.68 -16.96
CA PHE A 17 17.15 -16.21 -15.57
C PHE A 17 16.45 -17.19 -14.63
N SER A 18 17.03 -17.27 -13.43
CA SER A 18 16.47 -17.89 -12.23
C SER A 18 16.00 -16.80 -11.26
N HIS A 19 15.02 -17.15 -10.44
CA HIS A 19 14.60 -16.39 -9.28
C HIS A 19 15.28 -16.98 -8.04
N LEU A 20 15.99 -16.13 -7.31
CA LEU A 20 16.59 -16.45 -6.02
C LEU A 20 15.79 -15.77 -4.91
N VAL A 21 15.29 -16.56 -3.96
CA VAL A 21 14.36 -16.09 -2.92
C VAL A 21 14.69 -16.63 -1.55
N SER A 22 14.17 -15.98 -0.52
CA SER A 22 14.12 -16.56 0.82
C SER A 22 12.71 -17.09 1.10
N ASP A 23 12.64 -18.20 1.84
CA ASP A 23 11.38 -18.75 2.35
C ASP A 23 10.88 -18.10 3.65
N SER A 24 11.58 -17.10 4.20
CA SER A 24 11.26 -16.55 5.53
C SER A 24 11.51 -15.06 5.75
N ALA A 25 12.54 -14.44 5.15
CA ALA A 25 12.84 -13.02 5.30
C ALA A 25 13.64 -12.44 4.11
N VAL A 26 13.35 -11.20 3.71
CA VAL A 26 14.08 -10.52 2.63
C VAL A 26 15.52 -10.14 3.04
N ASP A 27 15.76 -9.85 4.31
CA ASP A 27 17.09 -9.42 4.79
C ASP A 27 18.16 -10.52 4.60
N GLU A 28 17.83 -11.79 4.87
CA GLU A 28 18.76 -12.90 4.63
C GLU A 28 19.03 -13.13 3.14
N LEU A 29 18.05 -12.83 2.29
CA LEU A 29 18.23 -12.90 0.84
C LEU A 29 19.23 -11.81 0.39
N HIS A 30 19.17 -10.62 0.98
CA HIS A 30 20.17 -9.56 0.73
C HIS A 30 21.57 -9.96 1.20
N GLU A 31 21.70 -10.54 2.40
CA GLU A 31 22.99 -11.02 2.91
C GLU A 31 23.59 -12.12 2.03
N PHE A 32 22.78 -13.09 1.61
CA PHE A 32 23.20 -14.14 0.69
C PHE A 32 23.62 -13.55 -0.67
N ALA A 33 22.82 -12.65 -1.24
CA ALA A 33 23.12 -12.00 -2.50
C ALA A 33 24.43 -11.19 -2.44
N ALA A 34 24.69 -10.47 -1.35
CA ALA A 34 25.93 -9.74 -1.13
C ALA A 34 27.14 -10.68 -1.07
N ARG A 35 27.04 -11.80 -0.34
CA ARG A 35 28.09 -12.84 -0.31
C ARG A 35 28.33 -13.49 -1.67
N ALA A 36 27.29 -13.63 -2.48
CA ALA A 36 27.37 -14.17 -3.83
C ALA A 36 27.87 -13.16 -4.88
N GLY A 37 28.07 -11.88 -4.52
CA GLY A 37 28.45 -10.82 -5.46
C GLY A 37 27.32 -10.40 -6.41
N ILE A 38 26.06 -10.73 -6.09
CA ILE A 38 24.90 -10.31 -6.87
C ILE A 38 24.68 -8.81 -6.63
N ARG A 39 24.54 -8.06 -7.73
CA ARG A 39 24.31 -6.61 -7.66
C ARG A 39 22.92 -6.34 -7.08
N SER A 40 22.82 -5.41 -6.14
CA SER A 40 21.54 -4.99 -5.52
C SER A 40 20.45 -4.62 -6.52
N ARG A 41 20.82 -4.04 -7.67
CA ARG A 41 19.89 -3.70 -8.76
C ARG A 41 19.15 -4.89 -9.40
N ALA A 42 19.59 -6.13 -9.14
CA ALA A 42 18.94 -7.33 -9.62
C ALA A 42 17.80 -7.80 -8.70
N PHE A 43 17.57 -7.09 -7.58
CA PHE A 43 16.46 -7.34 -6.68
C PHE A 43 15.16 -6.74 -7.22
N ASP A 44 14.12 -7.56 -7.38
CA ASP A 44 12.74 -7.15 -7.67
C ASP A 44 11.83 -7.52 -6.51
N VAL A 45 11.74 -6.60 -5.54
CA VAL A 45 10.77 -6.57 -4.42
C VAL A 45 10.86 -7.73 -3.41
N ASP A 46 10.82 -8.98 -3.84
CA ASP A 46 10.84 -10.19 -3.00
C ASP A 46 11.79 -11.29 -3.51
N HIS A 47 12.52 -11.02 -4.59
CA HIS A 47 13.45 -11.97 -5.21
C HIS A 47 14.59 -11.27 -5.95
N TYR A 48 15.66 -11.99 -6.25
CA TYR A 48 16.67 -11.58 -7.23
C TYR A 48 16.50 -12.33 -8.54
N ASP A 49 16.61 -11.60 -9.65
CA ASP A 49 16.77 -12.18 -10.98
C ASP A 49 18.25 -12.44 -11.26
N VAL A 50 18.65 -13.72 -11.32
CA VAL A 50 20.04 -14.13 -11.53
C VAL A 50 20.20 -14.85 -12.87
N PRO A 51 21.22 -14.50 -13.69
CA PRO A 51 21.42 -15.13 -14.99
C PRO A 51 21.87 -16.60 -14.85
N ALA A 52 21.59 -17.42 -15.86
CA ALA A 52 21.88 -18.86 -15.88
C ALA A 52 23.34 -19.20 -15.50
N GLU A 53 24.30 -18.34 -15.87
CA GLU A 53 25.73 -18.52 -15.55
C GLU A 53 26.03 -18.51 -14.04
N GLN A 54 25.17 -17.90 -13.22
CA GLN A 54 25.34 -17.83 -11.77
C GLN A 54 24.67 -18.99 -11.04
N TYR A 55 23.80 -19.76 -11.72
CA TYR A 55 22.97 -20.79 -11.08
C TYR A 55 23.80 -21.82 -10.29
N GLU A 56 24.77 -22.46 -10.93
CA GLU A 56 25.61 -23.48 -10.29
C GLU A 56 26.43 -22.92 -9.12
N ALA A 57 26.90 -21.67 -9.23
CA ALA A 57 27.66 -21.01 -8.16
C ALA A 57 26.78 -20.72 -6.94
N LEU A 58 25.52 -20.32 -7.15
CA LEU A 58 24.56 -20.05 -6.07
C LEU A 58 24.13 -21.33 -5.36
N VAL A 59 23.94 -22.41 -6.12
CA VAL A 59 23.67 -23.75 -5.55
C VAL A 59 24.86 -24.23 -4.72
N ALA A 60 26.09 -24.07 -5.23
CA ALA A 60 27.30 -24.40 -4.49
C ALA A 60 27.50 -23.53 -3.22
N LEU A 61 26.97 -22.30 -3.21
CA LEU A 61 27.00 -21.40 -2.06
C LEU A 61 25.92 -21.71 -1.00
N GLY A 62 24.99 -22.64 -1.30
CA GLY A 62 23.98 -23.13 -0.38
C GLY A 62 22.54 -22.78 -0.73
N ALA A 63 22.25 -22.26 -1.93
CA ALA A 63 20.88 -22.14 -2.41
C ALA A 63 20.29 -23.51 -2.75
N GLU A 64 19.11 -23.84 -2.24
CA GLU A 64 18.39 -25.09 -2.51
C GLU A 64 17.66 -25.01 -3.86
N PRO A 65 17.99 -25.87 -4.84
CA PRO A 65 17.24 -25.96 -6.09
C PRO A 65 15.82 -26.46 -5.86
N VAL A 66 14.83 -25.72 -6.37
CA VAL A 66 13.41 -26.09 -6.30
C VAL A 66 12.72 -25.78 -7.62
N SER A 67 11.58 -26.40 -7.92
CA SER A 67 10.78 -25.94 -9.07
C SER A 67 10.22 -24.55 -8.81
N GLY A 68 9.95 -23.76 -9.86
CA GLY A 68 9.29 -22.45 -9.70
C GLY A 68 7.95 -22.54 -8.97
N SER A 69 7.19 -23.64 -9.15
CA SER A 69 5.95 -23.90 -8.41
C SER A 69 6.16 -24.18 -6.91
N ALA A 70 7.25 -24.84 -6.55
CA ALA A 70 7.62 -25.08 -5.15
C ALA A 70 8.17 -23.80 -4.49
N LEU A 71 8.96 -23.03 -5.24
CA LEU A 71 9.48 -21.72 -4.84
C LEU A 71 8.33 -20.78 -4.46
N VAL A 72 7.36 -20.59 -5.36
CA VAL A 72 6.19 -19.73 -5.11
C VAL A 72 5.38 -20.22 -3.91
N ARG A 73 5.18 -21.53 -3.78
CA ARG A 73 4.46 -22.11 -2.64
C ARG A 73 5.15 -21.82 -1.31
N ARG A 74 6.47 -21.95 -1.25
CA ARG A 74 7.26 -21.68 -0.04
C ARG A 74 7.29 -20.18 0.28
N LEU A 75 7.43 -19.32 -0.72
CA LEU A 75 7.32 -17.87 -0.56
C LEU A 75 5.97 -17.44 0.04
N VAL A 76 4.88 -18.03 -0.43
CA VAL A 76 3.53 -17.76 0.09
C VAL A 76 3.38 -18.31 1.51
N ALA A 77 3.83 -19.54 1.76
CA ALA A 77 3.78 -20.14 3.09
C ALA A 77 4.62 -19.38 4.12
N GLY A 78 5.74 -18.79 3.69
CA GLY A 78 6.61 -17.96 4.50
C GLY A 78 6.15 -16.52 4.66
N GLY A 79 5.08 -16.09 3.97
CA GLY A 79 4.60 -14.71 4.02
C GLY A 79 5.52 -13.67 3.35
N VAL A 80 6.54 -14.11 2.61
CA VAL A 80 7.55 -13.22 1.99
C VAL A 80 7.13 -12.83 0.57
N ARG A 81 6.22 -13.59 -0.06
CA ARG A 81 5.72 -13.27 -1.40
C ARG A 81 5.06 -11.89 -1.39
N VAL A 82 5.48 -11.01 -2.32
CA VAL A 82 4.78 -9.77 -2.63
C VAL A 82 3.90 -9.95 -3.87
N PRO A 83 2.56 -10.11 -3.70
CA PRO A 83 1.63 -10.27 -4.81
C PRO A 83 1.84 -9.23 -5.90
N ALA A 84 1.56 -9.58 -7.16
CA ALA A 84 1.76 -8.67 -8.29
C ALA A 84 0.98 -7.35 -8.17
N ARG A 85 -0.16 -7.34 -7.44
CA ARG A 85 -0.94 -6.13 -7.12
C ARG A 85 -0.22 -5.19 -6.15
N ASP A 86 0.65 -5.74 -5.32
CA ASP A 86 1.45 -4.98 -4.35
C ASP A 86 2.84 -4.60 -4.93
N ARG A 87 3.03 -4.70 -6.27
CA ARG A 87 4.28 -4.29 -6.95
C ARG A 87 4.13 -2.89 -7.55
N PRO A 88 5.01 -1.92 -7.24
CA PRO A 88 4.84 -0.51 -7.63
C PRO A 88 4.68 -0.27 -9.15
N LYS A 89 5.46 -0.96 -9.99
CA LYS A 89 5.40 -0.79 -11.46
C LYS A 89 4.05 -1.23 -12.05
N ARG A 90 3.42 -2.27 -11.49
CA ARG A 90 2.09 -2.72 -11.92
C ARG A 90 0.99 -1.83 -11.32
N ALA A 91 1.23 -1.26 -10.14
CA ALA A 91 0.31 -0.31 -9.52
C ALA A 91 0.10 0.91 -10.43
N ARG A 92 1.16 1.54 -10.94
CA ARG A 92 1.05 2.73 -11.82
C ARG A 92 0.14 2.51 -13.04
N LEU A 93 0.33 1.43 -13.80
CA LEU A 93 -0.50 1.14 -14.98
C LEU A 93 -1.97 0.88 -14.61
N THR A 94 -2.20 0.25 -13.47
CA THR A 94 -3.55 0.00 -12.97
C THR A 94 -4.21 1.30 -12.55
N LEU A 95 -3.48 2.13 -11.79
CA LEU A 95 -3.94 3.45 -11.35
C LEU A 95 -4.23 4.38 -12.53
N GLN A 96 -3.48 4.30 -13.63
CA GLN A 96 -3.81 5.06 -14.83
C GLN A 96 -5.22 4.73 -15.35
N ARG A 97 -5.56 3.43 -15.46
CA ARG A 97 -6.92 3.02 -15.85
C ARG A 97 -7.98 3.45 -14.83
N ARG A 98 -7.66 3.32 -13.52
CA ARG A 98 -8.55 3.77 -12.43
C ARG A 98 -8.83 5.27 -12.47
N TRP A 99 -7.86 6.07 -12.93
CA TRP A 99 -8.05 7.50 -13.15
C TRP A 99 -9.01 7.76 -14.32
N ASP A 100 -8.83 7.05 -15.43
CA ASP A 100 -9.71 7.20 -16.61
C ASP A 100 -11.17 6.85 -16.26
N GLU A 101 -11.39 5.88 -15.37
CA GLU A 101 -12.71 5.51 -14.82
C GLU A 101 -13.39 6.62 -14.00
N LEU A 102 -12.66 7.66 -13.57
CA LEU A 102 -13.26 8.81 -12.88
C LEU A 102 -14.07 9.69 -13.83
N GLY A 103 -13.90 9.54 -15.15
CA GLY A 103 -14.60 10.36 -16.14
C GLY A 103 -14.24 11.85 -16.06
N LEU A 104 -13.09 12.17 -15.46
CA LEU A 104 -12.53 13.52 -15.48
C LEU A 104 -11.94 13.80 -16.86
N GLY A 105 -12.06 15.04 -17.32
CA GLY A 105 -11.43 15.43 -18.58
C GLY A 105 -12.37 16.20 -19.45
N ASN A 106 -13.49 15.63 -19.91
CA ASN A 106 -14.40 16.25 -20.91
C ASN A 106 -13.59 17.09 -21.95
N ASP A 107 -13.89 18.37 -22.10
CA ASP A 107 -13.20 19.29 -23.02
C ASP A 107 -11.76 19.66 -22.60
N ARG A 108 -11.30 19.19 -21.44
CA ARG A 108 -10.00 19.44 -20.79
C ARG A 108 -9.21 18.16 -20.55
N GLN A 109 -9.38 17.12 -21.39
CA GLN A 109 -8.72 15.82 -21.24
C GLN A 109 -7.19 15.94 -21.01
N SER A 110 -6.49 16.77 -21.79
CA SER A 110 -5.04 16.95 -21.62
C SER A 110 -4.64 17.51 -20.25
N ALA A 111 -5.49 18.35 -19.64
CA ALA A 111 -5.23 18.86 -18.29
C ALA A 111 -5.51 17.79 -17.23
N ALA A 112 -6.52 16.93 -17.45
CA ALA A 112 -6.81 15.80 -16.56
C ALA A 112 -5.70 14.75 -16.62
N ASP A 113 -5.18 14.44 -17.81
CA ASP A 113 -4.02 13.55 -17.99
C ASP A 113 -2.77 14.09 -17.30
N ALA A 114 -2.50 15.40 -17.43
CA ALA A 114 -1.38 16.04 -16.75
C ALA A 114 -1.53 15.97 -15.22
N LEU A 115 -2.74 16.17 -14.68
CA LEU A 115 -3.00 16.01 -13.25
C LEU A 115 -2.78 14.56 -12.78
N ARG A 116 -3.28 13.57 -13.53
CA ARG A 116 -3.04 12.16 -13.23
C ARG A 116 -1.56 11.86 -13.12
N ASP A 117 -0.78 12.30 -14.12
CA ASP A 117 0.63 11.97 -14.20
C ASP A 117 1.42 12.67 -13.08
N ASP A 118 1.09 13.93 -12.76
CA ASP A 118 1.65 14.64 -11.59
C ASP A 118 1.36 13.90 -10.27
N LEU A 119 0.12 13.44 -10.05
CA LEU A 119 -0.25 12.70 -8.85
C LEU A 119 0.49 11.37 -8.78
N LEU A 120 0.54 10.62 -9.88
CA LEU A 120 1.26 9.35 -9.94
C LEU A 120 2.75 9.53 -9.68
N ASP A 121 3.36 10.63 -10.12
CA ASP A 121 4.75 10.96 -9.83
C ASP A 121 4.95 11.29 -8.36
N ALA A 122 4.04 12.04 -7.73
CA ALA A 122 4.06 12.31 -6.30
C ALA A 122 3.95 11.02 -5.47
N TRP A 123 2.98 10.16 -5.79
CA TRP A 123 2.81 8.84 -5.17
C TRP A 123 3.96 7.87 -5.42
N SER A 124 4.77 8.10 -6.45
CA SER A 124 5.94 7.26 -6.80
C SER A 124 7.27 7.89 -6.34
N ALA A 125 7.24 8.92 -5.49
CA ALA A 125 8.44 9.58 -5.00
C ALA A 125 9.37 8.57 -4.28
N PRO A 126 10.69 8.54 -4.56
CA PRO A 126 11.60 7.52 -4.02
C PRO A 126 11.72 7.45 -2.50
N SER A 127 11.34 8.53 -1.80
CA SER A 127 11.32 8.61 -0.35
C SER A 127 10.11 7.93 0.29
N ARG A 128 9.09 7.55 -0.50
CA ARG A 128 7.87 6.91 -0.02
C ARG A 128 7.98 5.40 -0.09
N HIS A 129 7.66 4.71 1.00
CA HIS A 129 7.70 3.25 1.10
C HIS A 129 6.34 2.65 1.40
N TYR A 130 5.63 3.11 2.44
CA TYR A 130 4.24 2.69 2.65
C TYR A 130 3.29 3.61 1.90
N HIS A 131 3.45 4.93 2.03
CA HIS A 131 2.57 5.94 1.44
C HIS A 131 2.86 6.14 -0.07
N ASP A 132 3.01 5.04 -0.81
CA ASP A 132 3.35 5.00 -2.23
C ASP A 132 2.12 4.66 -3.10
N ALA A 133 2.33 4.56 -4.41
CA ALA A 133 1.30 4.16 -5.36
C ALA A 133 0.63 2.80 -5.04
N THR A 134 1.29 1.90 -4.32
CA THR A 134 0.71 0.63 -3.88
C THR A 134 -0.32 0.83 -2.78
N HIS A 135 -0.10 1.78 -1.87
CA HIS A 135 -1.09 2.17 -0.87
C HIS A 135 -2.32 2.78 -1.53
N LEU A 136 -2.16 3.78 -2.43
CA LEU A 136 -3.30 4.35 -3.17
C LEU A 136 -4.14 3.28 -3.87
N LEU A 137 -3.49 2.32 -4.55
CA LEU A 137 -4.20 1.21 -5.18
C LEU A 137 -4.96 0.35 -4.17
N SER A 138 -4.37 0.08 -3.01
CA SER A 138 -5.02 -0.68 -1.93
C SER A 138 -6.26 0.02 -1.39
N VAL A 139 -6.21 1.36 -1.23
CA VAL A 139 -7.38 2.16 -0.81
C VAL A 139 -8.48 2.10 -1.87
N LEU A 140 -8.15 2.27 -3.15
CA LEU A 140 -9.13 2.17 -4.24
C LEU A 140 -9.77 0.76 -4.35
N ASP A 141 -9.00 -0.30 -4.15
CA ASP A 141 -9.50 -1.68 -4.12
C ASP A 141 -10.42 -1.94 -2.91
N ALA A 142 -10.13 -1.32 -1.76
CA ALA A 142 -11.00 -1.36 -0.58
C ALA A 142 -12.32 -0.60 -0.81
N ILE A 143 -12.28 0.56 -1.47
CA ILE A 143 -13.47 1.29 -1.91
C ILE A 143 -14.32 0.41 -2.83
N ASP A 144 -13.72 -0.26 -3.82
CA ASP A 144 -14.44 -1.15 -4.73
C ASP A 144 -15.10 -2.32 -3.99
N THR A 145 -14.41 -2.90 -3.00
CA THR A 145 -14.95 -3.97 -2.16
C THR A 145 -16.19 -3.51 -1.40
N MET A 146 -16.10 -2.34 -0.74
CA MET A 146 -17.22 -1.79 0.01
C MET A 146 -18.36 -1.33 -0.91
N ARG A 147 -18.07 -0.80 -2.10
CA ARG A 147 -19.08 -0.48 -3.12
C ARG A 147 -19.93 -1.70 -3.49
N LEU A 148 -19.30 -2.85 -3.72
CA LEU A 148 -20.01 -4.09 -4.04
C LEU A 148 -20.86 -4.57 -2.85
N ARG A 149 -20.30 -4.57 -1.64
CA ARG A 149 -21.04 -4.96 -0.42
C ARG A 149 -22.21 -4.03 -0.12
N ALA A 150 -22.04 -2.73 -0.29
CA ALA A 150 -23.11 -1.74 -0.12
C ALA A 150 -24.30 -2.05 -1.05
N ALA A 151 -24.03 -2.44 -2.29
CA ALA A 151 -25.07 -2.87 -3.23
C ALA A 151 -25.75 -4.18 -2.79
N GLU A 152 -25.00 -5.18 -2.30
CA GLU A 152 -25.54 -6.43 -1.76
C GLU A 152 -26.45 -6.19 -0.53
N LEU A 153 -26.11 -5.20 0.30
CA LEU A 153 -26.88 -4.76 1.46
C LEU A 153 -28.07 -3.86 1.09
N SER A 154 -28.38 -3.70 -0.20
CA SER A 154 -29.46 -2.83 -0.69
C SER A 154 -29.31 -1.35 -0.30
N ALA A 155 -28.07 -0.90 -0.10
CA ALA A 155 -27.71 0.49 0.20
C ALA A 155 -26.54 0.95 -0.70
N PRO A 156 -26.69 0.91 -2.04
CA PRO A 156 -25.60 1.25 -2.95
C PRO A 156 -25.21 2.72 -2.83
N LEU A 157 -23.91 3.01 -2.99
CA LEU A 157 -23.44 4.37 -3.14
C LEU A 157 -23.99 4.99 -4.43
N SER A 158 -24.37 6.26 -4.35
CA SER A 158 -24.58 7.08 -5.53
C SER A 158 -23.29 7.26 -6.32
N GLU A 159 -23.42 7.59 -7.61
CA GLU A 159 -22.27 7.91 -8.47
C GLU A 159 -21.46 9.08 -7.89
N ARG A 160 -22.14 10.07 -7.30
CA ARG A 160 -21.50 11.22 -6.65
C ARG A 160 -20.67 10.80 -5.44
N GLU A 161 -21.22 10.00 -4.52
CA GLU A 161 -20.50 9.54 -3.33
C GLU A 161 -19.27 8.72 -3.70
N LEU A 162 -19.40 7.81 -4.68
CA LEU A 162 -18.30 6.99 -5.15
C LEU A 162 -17.20 7.84 -5.82
N LEU A 163 -17.58 8.82 -6.65
CA LEU A 163 -16.64 9.75 -7.27
C LEU A 163 -15.90 10.57 -6.21
N THR A 164 -16.61 11.13 -5.23
CA THR A 164 -16.02 11.90 -4.13
C THR A 164 -15.01 11.06 -3.36
N ALA A 165 -15.37 9.84 -2.94
CA ALA A 165 -14.47 8.96 -2.18
C ALA A 165 -13.21 8.60 -2.99
N ARG A 166 -13.35 8.29 -4.29
CA ARG A 166 -12.21 7.98 -5.15
C ARG A 166 -11.30 9.19 -5.37
N LEU A 167 -11.85 10.38 -5.61
CA LEU A 167 -11.06 11.61 -5.73
C LEU A 167 -10.30 11.90 -4.44
N ALA A 168 -10.98 11.83 -3.29
CA ALA A 168 -10.32 12.03 -2.00
C ALA A 168 -9.20 11.00 -1.76
N ALA A 169 -9.39 9.72 -2.13
CA ALA A 169 -8.33 8.71 -2.08
C ALA A 169 -7.09 9.12 -2.90
N TRP A 170 -7.27 9.63 -4.13
CA TRP A 170 -6.17 10.13 -4.97
C TRP A 170 -5.39 11.29 -4.35
N PHE A 171 -6.07 12.12 -3.55
CA PHE A 171 -5.49 13.34 -2.99
C PHE A 171 -4.98 13.21 -1.57
N HIS A 172 -5.47 12.29 -0.73
CA HIS A 172 -5.28 12.40 0.72
C HIS A 172 -3.82 12.47 1.18
N ASP A 173 -2.93 11.67 0.59
CA ASP A 173 -1.47 11.77 0.77
C ASP A 173 -0.73 12.19 -0.51
N ALA A 174 -1.39 12.95 -1.39
CA ALA A 174 -0.72 13.47 -2.59
C ALA A 174 0.49 14.34 -2.22
N VAL A 175 0.39 15.12 -1.15
CA VAL A 175 1.53 15.74 -0.45
C VAL A 175 1.92 14.86 0.73
N TYR A 176 3.20 14.56 0.88
CA TYR A 176 3.71 13.72 1.97
C TYR A 176 5.16 14.07 2.28
N GLU A 177 5.38 14.82 3.35
CA GLU A 177 6.68 15.16 3.91
C GLU A 177 6.92 14.49 5.28
N GLY A 178 5.96 13.67 5.75
CA GLY A 178 6.01 13.00 7.05
C GLY A 178 5.56 13.90 8.21
N ALA A 179 4.81 14.97 7.91
CA ALA A 179 4.32 15.96 8.86
C ALA A 179 2.80 15.80 9.06
N ALA A 180 2.42 14.87 9.93
CA ALA A 180 1.01 14.55 10.21
C ALA A 180 0.19 15.81 10.56
N GLY A 181 -0.98 15.93 9.95
CA GLY A 181 -1.86 17.09 9.94
C GLY A 181 -1.51 18.12 8.87
N ASP A 182 -0.23 18.46 8.69
CA ASP A 182 0.19 19.46 7.69
C ASP A 182 0.16 18.89 6.27
N ASP A 183 0.55 17.63 6.11
CA ASP A 183 0.51 16.92 4.83
C ASP A 183 -0.92 16.82 4.29
N GLU A 184 -1.89 16.43 5.12
CA GLU A 184 -3.31 16.31 4.78
C GLU A 184 -3.91 17.69 4.44
N ARG A 185 -3.54 18.74 5.19
CA ARG A 185 -3.94 20.12 4.86
C ARG A 185 -3.39 20.57 3.50
N ALA A 186 -2.14 20.24 3.20
CA ALA A 186 -1.51 20.58 1.93
C ALA A 186 -2.12 19.79 0.76
N SER A 187 -2.40 18.49 0.97
CA SER A 187 -3.13 17.60 0.07
C SER A 187 -4.55 18.10 -0.23
N ALA A 188 -5.29 18.56 0.79
CA ALA A 188 -6.61 19.15 0.63
C ALA A 188 -6.55 20.44 -0.22
N ALA A 189 -5.61 21.34 0.10
CA ALA A 189 -5.41 22.57 -0.67
C ALA A 189 -5.01 22.29 -2.13
N LEU A 190 -4.19 21.24 -2.36
CA LEU A 190 -3.85 20.76 -3.69
C LEU A 190 -5.11 20.27 -4.43
N ALA A 191 -5.97 19.48 -3.79
CA ALA A 191 -7.22 19.00 -4.38
C ALA A 191 -8.11 20.15 -4.84
N VAL A 192 -8.34 21.14 -3.96
CA VAL A 192 -9.14 22.34 -4.28
C VAL A 192 -8.61 23.05 -5.51
N LYS A 193 -7.30 23.32 -5.53
CA LYS A 193 -6.65 24.03 -6.63
C LYS A 193 -6.75 23.25 -7.94
N ARG A 194 -6.42 21.96 -7.93
CA ARG A 194 -6.29 21.16 -9.15
C ARG A 194 -7.65 20.77 -9.73
N LEU A 195 -8.60 20.35 -8.90
CA LEU A 195 -9.94 20.01 -9.36
C LEU A 195 -10.72 21.26 -9.81
N GLY A 196 -10.58 22.38 -9.09
CA GLY A 196 -11.15 23.66 -9.52
C GLY A 196 -10.60 24.12 -10.88
N ALA A 197 -9.29 23.99 -11.11
CA ALA A 197 -8.67 24.29 -12.41
C ALA A 197 -9.16 23.36 -13.54
N LEU A 198 -9.51 22.11 -13.23
CA LEU A 198 -10.17 21.20 -14.17
C LEU A 198 -11.64 21.54 -14.43
N GLY A 199 -12.23 22.47 -13.68
CA GLY A 199 -13.62 22.87 -13.83
C GLY A 199 -14.61 21.88 -13.22
N CYS A 200 -14.17 21.08 -12.24
CA CYS A 200 -15.06 20.28 -11.43
C CYS A 200 -16.05 21.19 -10.67
N ASP A 201 -17.26 20.66 -10.45
CA ASP A 201 -18.30 21.30 -9.65
C ASP A 201 -17.77 21.72 -8.26
N ALA A 202 -18.11 22.93 -7.81
CA ALA A 202 -17.60 23.50 -6.56
C ALA A 202 -18.03 22.68 -5.34
N ASP A 203 -19.24 22.11 -5.35
CA ASP A 203 -19.71 21.25 -4.27
C ASP A 203 -18.86 19.97 -4.21
N LEU A 204 -18.51 19.40 -5.37
CA LEU A 204 -17.67 18.19 -5.42
C LEU A 204 -16.27 18.47 -4.87
N VAL A 205 -15.71 19.63 -5.26
CA VAL A 205 -14.40 20.07 -4.77
C VAL A 205 -14.42 20.26 -3.26
N GLY A 206 -15.47 20.89 -2.71
CA GLY A 206 -15.65 21.07 -1.27
C GLY A 206 -15.81 19.73 -0.52
N ASP A 207 -16.55 18.78 -1.09
CA ASP A 207 -16.68 17.44 -0.51
C ASP A 207 -15.33 16.70 -0.47
N VAL A 208 -14.55 16.77 -1.56
CA VAL A 208 -13.22 16.14 -1.62
C VAL A 208 -12.25 16.79 -0.63
N GLU A 209 -12.22 18.12 -0.55
CA GLU A 209 -11.40 18.84 0.43
C GLU A 209 -11.74 18.38 1.86
N ARG A 210 -13.03 18.35 2.19
CA ARG A 210 -13.51 17.91 3.51
C ARG A 210 -13.09 16.48 3.83
N LEU A 211 -13.19 15.56 2.87
CA LEU A 211 -12.81 14.17 3.07
C LEU A 211 -11.29 14.00 3.21
N VAL A 212 -10.48 14.75 2.47
CA VAL A 212 -9.03 14.74 2.64
C VAL A 212 -8.65 15.31 4.02
N LEU A 213 -9.31 16.37 4.49
CA LEU A 213 -9.05 16.88 5.85
C LEU A 213 -9.48 15.90 6.94
N ALA A 214 -10.50 15.09 6.69
CA ALA A 214 -10.98 14.08 7.64
C ALA A 214 -9.97 12.95 7.87
N THR A 215 -9.00 12.70 6.98
CA THR A 215 -7.96 11.69 7.20
C THR A 215 -6.98 12.06 8.31
N ILE A 216 -7.00 13.31 8.80
CA ILE A 216 -6.17 13.74 9.95
C ILE A 216 -6.54 12.98 11.23
N ASN A 217 -7.83 12.72 11.43
CA ASN A 217 -8.36 12.08 12.65
C ASN A 217 -9.28 10.89 12.38
N HIS A 218 -9.54 10.60 11.11
CA HIS A 218 -10.46 9.55 10.63
C HIS A 218 -11.89 9.71 11.16
N GLU A 219 -12.32 10.95 11.42
CA GLU A 219 -13.67 11.25 11.92
C GLU A 219 -14.58 11.77 10.80
N VAL A 220 -15.73 11.12 10.64
CA VAL A 220 -16.77 11.50 9.68
C VAL A 220 -18.15 11.49 10.33
N GLN A 221 -19.07 12.29 9.79
CA GLN A 221 -20.44 12.32 10.28
C GLN A 221 -21.14 11.00 9.96
N GLN A 222 -21.90 10.46 10.91
CA GLN A 222 -22.74 9.29 10.65
C GLN A 222 -23.69 9.55 9.48
N GLY A 223 -23.71 8.63 8.52
CA GLY A 223 -24.50 8.74 7.29
C GLY A 223 -23.80 9.46 6.14
N ASP A 224 -22.56 9.93 6.33
CA ASP A 224 -21.69 10.37 5.23
C ASP A 224 -21.07 9.15 4.55
N ALA A 225 -21.80 8.50 3.64
CA ALA A 225 -21.38 7.24 3.04
C ALA A 225 -20.04 7.33 2.30
N ALA A 226 -19.75 8.47 1.64
CA ALA A 226 -18.47 8.69 0.97
C ALA A 226 -17.31 8.81 1.98
N GLY A 227 -17.53 9.55 3.07
CA GLY A 227 -16.55 9.68 4.15
C GLY A 227 -16.31 8.36 4.88
N GLU A 228 -17.37 7.67 5.29
CA GLU A 228 -17.28 6.37 5.99
C GLU A 228 -16.48 5.36 5.16
N ILE A 229 -16.71 5.30 3.84
CA ILE A 229 -15.97 4.40 2.95
C ILE A 229 -14.52 4.82 2.75
N LEU A 230 -14.21 6.11 2.65
CA LEU A 230 -12.82 6.55 2.52
C LEU A 230 -12.01 6.22 3.78
N MET A 231 -12.54 6.54 4.97
CA MET A 231 -11.85 6.29 6.24
C MET A 231 -11.60 4.79 6.44
N ASP A 232 -12.62 3.97 6.18
CA ASP A 232 -12.48 2.51 6.30
C ASP A 232 -11.53 1.92 5.24
N ALA A 233 -11.50 2.50 4.03
CA ALA A 233 -10.62 2.05 2.96
C ALA A 233 -9.15 2.36 3.25
N ASP A 234 -8.86 3.54 3.80
CA ASP A 234 -7.52 3.93 4.24
C ASP A 234 -7.02 3.01 5.38
N LEU A 235 -7.88 2.73 6.35
CA LEU A 235 -7.57 1.84 7.47
C LEU A 235 -7.63 0.34 7.13
N ALA A 236 -8.06 -0.04 5.92
CA ALA A 236 -8.22 -1.45 5.51
C ALA A 236 -6.90 -2.24 5.57
N VAL A 237 -5.75 -1.56 5.49
CA VAL A 237 -4.43 -2.18 5.68
C VAL A 237 -4.30 -2.90 7.03
N LEU A 238 -4.98 -2.39 8.07
CA LEU A 238 -4.93 -2.95 9.42
C LEU A 238 -5.56 -4.34 9.44
N ALA A 239 -6.52 -4.60 8.55
CA ALA A 239 -7.21 -5.87 8.37
C ALA A 239 -6.53 -6.82 7.37
N ARG A 240 -5.26 -6.59 6.99
CA ARG A 240 -4.50 -7.56 6.19
C ARG A 240 -4.22 -8.84 6.97
N ALA A 241 -3.94 -9.92 6.24
CA ALA A 241 -3.36 -11.13 6.82
C ALA A 241 -2.02 -10.77 7.51
N GLU A 242 -1.57 -11.63 8.44
CA GLU A 242 -0.45 -11.35 9.33
C GLU A 242 0.84 -10.94 8.60
N ASP A 243 1.18 -11.65 7.53
CA ASP A 243 2.30 -11.34 6.63
C ASP A 243 2.16 -9.97 5.95
N GLY A 244 0.97 -9.70 5.41
CA GLY A 244 0.64 -8.42 4.80
C GLY A 244 0.68 -7.25 5.79
N TYR A 245 0.28 -7.48 7.03
CA TYR A 245 0.33 -6.49 8.11
C TYR A 245 1.77 -6.25 8.59
N ALA A 246 2.57 -7.30 8.80
CA ALA A 246 3.97 -7.18 9.18
C ALA A 246 4.77 -6.38 8.13
N ARG A 247 4.52 -6.63 6.85
CA ARG A 247 5.09 -5.84 5.75
C ARG A 247 4.65 -4.38 5.78
N TYR A 248 3.38 -4.11 6.06
CA TYR A 248 2.89 -2.74 6.27
C TYR A 248 3.69 -2.03 7.37
N VAL A 249 3.84 -2.65 8.55
CA VAL A 249 4.60 -2.06 9.66
C VAL A 249 6.06 -1.79 9.27
N ALA A 250 6.70 -2.72 8.56
CA ALA A 250 8.07 -2.55 8.08
C ALA A 250 8.21 -1.38 7.09
N LEU A 251 7.26 -1.22 6.15
CA LEU A 251 7.26 -0.10 5.20
C LEU A 251 7.04 1.24 5.90
N VAL A 252 6.10 1.31 6.86
CA VAL A 252 5.90 2.51 7.67
C VAL A 252 7.16 2.83 8.48
N ARG A 253 7.83 1.84 9.10
CA ARG A 253 9.10 2.09 9.81
C ARG A 253 10.14 2.74 8.90
N ARG A 254 10.19 2.36 7.62
CA ARG A 254 11.11 2.96 6.64
C ARG A 254 10.75 4.40 6.30
N ASP A 255 9.47 4.76 6.18
CA ASP A 255 9.05 6.15 5.99
C ASP A 255 9.56 7.05 7.13
N TYR A 256 9.55 6.51 8.35
CA TYR A 256 10.04 7.18 9.55
C TYR A 256 11.50 6.86 9.89
N ALA A 257 12.33 6.38 8.95
CA ALA A 257 13.73 6.00 9.21
C ALA A 257 14.58 7.14 9.83
N HIS A 258 14.17 8.38 9.60
CA HIS A 258 14.77 9.58 10.19
C HIS A 258 14.46 9.77 11.69
N VAL A 259 13.44 9.11 12.22
CA VAL A 259 13.06 9.14 13.63
C VAL A 259 13.86 8.06 14.39
N PRO A 260 14.53 8.40 15.51
CA PRO A 260 15.22 7.43 16.37
C PRO A 260 14.28 6.33 16.86
N ASP A 261 14.79 5.10 16.98
CA ASP A 261 13.99 3.91 17.30
C ASP A 261 13.17 4.05 18.60
N GLU A 262 13.72 4.71 19.61
CA GLU A 262 13.02 4.96 20.87
C GLU A 262 11.80 5.86 20.69
N HIS A 263 11.98 6.99 20.00
CA HIS A 263 10.90 7.91 19.71
C HIS A 263 9.86 7.29 18.76
N TRP A 264 10.31 6.54 17.76
CA TRP A 264 9.44 5.80 16.85
C TRP A 264 8.54 4.83 17.62
N ARG A 265 9.12 4.03 18.51
CA ARG A 265 8.38 3.04 19.31
C ARG A 265 7.32 3.69 20.19
N VAL A 266 7.68 4.76 20.90
CA VAL A 266 6.74 5.51 21.76
C VAL A 266 5.61 6.12 20.93
N GLY A 267 5.95 6.78 19.82
CA GLY A 267 4.97 7.38 18.91
C GLY A 267 4.03 6.34 18.31
N ARG A 268 4.58 5.25 17.76
CA ARG A 268 3.80 4.16 17.17
C ARG A 268 2.89 3.49 18.19
N ALA A 269 3.40 3.18 19.39
CA ALA A 269 2.56 2.63 20.45
C ALA A 269 1.41 3.58 20.85
N SER A 270 1.64 4.90 20.84
CA SER A 270 0.58 5.89 21.07
C SER A 270 -0.54 5.80 20.03
N VAL A 271 -0.18 5.71 18.74
CA VAL A 271 -1.13 5.55 17.62
C VAL A 271 -1.92 4.25 17.77
N LEU A 272 -1.26 3.12 18.02
CA LEU A 272 -1.93 1.82 18.19
C LEU A 272 -2.91 1.84 19.37
N ARG A 273 -2.53 2.45 20.50
CA ARG A 273 -3.43 2.62 21.65
C ARG A 273 -4.61 3.53 21.33
N ALA A 274 -4.42 4.58 20.54
CA ALA A 274 -5.51 5.45 20.10
C ALA A 274 -6.52 4.68 19.25
N LEU A 275 -6.05 3.93 18.25
CA LEU A 275 -6.89 3.06 17.42
C LEU A 275 -7.64 2.02 18.26
N LEU A 276 -6.95 1.32 19.17
CA LEU A 276 -7.57 0.29 20.02
C LEU A 276 -8.61 0.84 21.00
N ARG A 277 -8.49 2.11 21.42
CA ARG A 277 -9.51 2.80 22.24
C ARG A 277 -10.76 3.15 21.46
N SER A 278 -10.70 3.24 20.13
CA SER A 278 -11.89 3.50 19.32
C SER A 278 -12.90 2.36 19.50
N PRO A 279 -14.20 2.65 19.72
CA PRO A 279 -15.23 1.62 19.82
C PRO A 279 -15.33 0.75 18.55
N ARG A 280 -15.07 1.34 17.37
CA ARG A 280 -15.03 0.67 16.07
C ARG A 280 -13.88 1.27 15.25
N LEU A 281 -13.08 0.43 14.62
CA LEU A 281 -12.07 0.87 13.65
C LEU A 281 -12.71 1.14 12.29
N PHE A 282 -13.69 0.32 11.91
CA PHE A 282 -14.44 0.44 10.66
C PHE A 282 -15.87 0.89 10.93
N VAL A 283 -16.27 2.04 10.39
CA VAL A 283 -17.56 2.69 10.67
C VAL A 283 -18.63 2.35 9.64
N SER A 284 -18.25 2.16 8.38
CA SER A 284 -19.15 1.87 7.28
C SER A 284 -19.88 0.55 7.51
N PRO A 285 -21.22 0.49 7.31
CA PRO A 285 -21.94 -0.77 7.25
C PRO A 285 -21.45 -1.70 6.12
N ALA A 286 -20.79 -1.13 5.10
CA ALA A 286 -20.28 -1.87 3.95
C ALA A 286 -18.91 -2.53 4.21
N ALA A 287 -18.22 -2.20 5.30
CA ALA A 287 -16.96 -2.83 5.66
C ALA A 287 -17.15 -4.36 5.85
N PRO A 288 -16.21 -5.19 5.36
CA PRO A 288 -16.21 -6.62 5.65
C PRO A 288 -16.18 -6.93 7.15
N GLU A 289 -17.04 -7.86 7.58
CA GLU A 289 -17.21 -8.21 9.01
C GLU A 289 -15.93 -8.75 9.63
N GLU A 290 -15.05 -9.36 8.84
CA GLU A 290 -13.78 -9.90 9.29
C GLU A 290 -12.68 -8.84 9.49
N TRP A 291 -12.88 -7.62 9.01
CA TRP A 291 -11.86 -6.57 9.08
C TRP A 291 -11.59 -6.13 10.52
N GLU A 292 -12.63 -5.75 11.26
CA GLU A 292 -12.54 -5.29 12.64
C GLU A 292 -11.80 -6.29 13.56
N PRO A 293 -12.23 -7.56 13.70
CA PRO A 293 -11.56 -8.50 14.60
C PRO A 293 -10.13 -8.82 14.14
N ARG A 294 -9.83 -8.78 12.84
CA ARG A 294 -8.48 -9.03 12.33
C ARG A 294 -7.55 -7.84 12.58
N ALA A 295 -8.03 -6.62 12.34
CA ALA A 295 -7.31 -5.39 12.64
C ALA A 295 -6.95 -5.30 14.12
N ARG A 296 -7.91 -5.53 15.02
CA ARG A 296 -7.63 -5.51 16.47
C ARG A 296 -6.55 -6.51 16.88
N ARG A 297 -6.60 -7.75 16.40
CA ARG A 297 -5.54 -8.75 16.65
C ARG A 297 -4.17 -8.29 16.15
N ASN A 298 -4.11 -7.69 14.96
CA ASN A 298 -2.87 -7.18 14.40
C ASN A 298 -2.30 -6.01 15.23
N LEU A 299 -3.15 -5.05 15.60
CA LEU A 299 -2.77 -3.90 16.44
C LEU A 299 -2.28 -4.35 17.83
N GLU A 300 -2.99 -5.27 18.48
CA GLU A 300 -2.62 -5.82 19.80
C GLU A 300 -1.28 -6.57 19.76
N ARG A 301 -1.06 -7.39 18.73
CA ARG A 301 0.21 -8.10 18.53
C ARG A 301 1.37 -7.13 18.33
N GLU A 302 1.19 -6.11 17.48
CA GLU A 302 2.22 -5.09 17.26
C GLU A 302 2.52 -4.33 18.57
N LEU A 303 1.49 -3.87 19.28
CA LEU A 303 1.64 -3.13 20.53
C LEU A 303 2.40 -3.96 21.57
N THR A 304 2.05 -5.24 21.73
CA THR A 304 2.75 -6.16 22.64
C THR A 304 4.23 -6.31 22.27
N GLY A 305 4.53 -6.44 20.97
CA GLY A 305 5.91 -6.53 20.48
C GLY A 305 6.74 -5.28 20.75
N LEU A 306 6.14 -4.10 20.60
CA LEU A 306 6.78 -2.81 20.93
C LEU A 306 7.05 -2.71 22.44
N GLU A 307 6.11 -3.10 23.29
CA GLU A 307 6.26 -3.00 24.75
C GLU A 307 7.29 -4.00 25.30
N ALA A 308 7.28 -5.24 24.81
CA ALA A 308 8.24 -6.28 25.21
C ALA A 308 9.70 -5.92 24.90
N SER A 309 9.94 -5.12 23.86
CA SER A 309 11.29 -4.65 23.46
C SER A 309 11.87 -3.57 24.38
N THR A 310 11.15 -3.21 25.46
CA THR A 310 11.51 -2.16 26.43
C THR A 310 11.93 -2.74 27.79
N SER A 311 11.78 -4.07 27.98
CA SER A 311 12.17 -4.81 29.19
C SER A 311 13.51 -5.51 29.00
#